data_AF-A0A0W8DBP1-F1
#
_entry.id   AF-A0A0W8DBP1-F1
#
_cell.length_a   1.000
_cell.length_b   1.000
_cell.length_c   1.000
_cell.angle_alpha   90.00
_cell.angle_beta   90.00
_cell.angle_gamma   90.00
#
_symmetry.space_group_name_H-M   'P 1'
#
loop_
_entity.id
_entity.type
_entity.pdbx_description
1 polymer ?
#
loop_
_entity_poly.entity_id
_entity_poly.type
_entity_poly.pdbx_seq_one_letter_code
_entity_poly.pdbx_strand_id
1 'polypeptide(L)'
;MNDATTSISQRSLSGEKDVEIPEAKPELQMIRCVVPGFDPFEIDISLVDRVDDLKKLLHTERPDYFGDVPADSIRFYLAKRGDEWLSEDSEDIDLLAIGDGSRVRDLLVWQVMPSRHVQAVFKDVPRGNTLHVIALKPVLRCIIPGSRPFGINVDKMTQIEDLKKVIKAEIADLDASQIQIHLAKEEGKWLPLSSDGVKALMVGEKCPSLGSILARQLSSIAELGNPFADVFAVHIIVFSPEMKLCPYQDVPSTIRFRWDELSIRLHDM
;
A
#
# COMPACT_ATOMS: atom_id res chain seq x y z
N MET A 1 62.37 18.01 -45.14
CA MET A 1 62.91 16.75 -45.68
C MET A 1 64.07 16.35 -44.80
N ASN A 2 63.85 15.25 -44.06
CA ASN A 2 64.80 14.23 -43.57
C ASN A 2 65.92 14.67 -42.60
N ASP A 3 66.28 13.93 -41.55
CA ASP A 3 65.68 12.89 -40.71
C ASP A 3 66.67 12.62 -39.55
N ALA A 4 66.16 12.20 -38.38
CA ALA A 4 66.75 11.41 -37.27
C ALA A 4 68.24 11.59 -36.85
N THR A 5 68.64 11.58 -35.57
CA THR A 5 68.69 10.37 -34.71
C THR A 5 69.15 10.73 -33.25
N THR A 6 68.31 10.42 -32.26
CA THR A 6 68.51 9.83 -30.90
C THR A 6 69.69 10.23 -29.97
N SER A 7 69.41 10.58 -28.69
CA SER A 7 69.66 9.72 -27.51
C SER A 7 69.16 10.33 -26.17
N ILE A 8 69.05 9.49 -25.16
CA ILE A 8 68.12 9.47 -24.02
C ILE A 8 68.80 9.81 -22.67
N SER A 9 67.99 10.36 -21.74
CA SER A 9 68.04 10.32 -20.26
C SER A 9 69.06 11.15 -19.46
N GLN A 10 68.54 11.93 -18.51
CA GLN A 10 68.55 11.47 -17.10
C GLN A 10 67.49 12.17 -16.23
N ARG A 11 66.91 11.35 -15.33
CA ARG A 11 65.84 11.57 -14.37
C ARG A 11 66.13 12.69 -13.37
N SER A 12 65.07 13.34 -12.90
CA SER A 12 64.96 13.72 -11.49
C SER A 12 63.55 13.39 -11.01
N LEU A 13 63.48 12.33 -10.21
CA LEU A 13 62.31 11.88 -9.46
C LEU A 13 62.17 12.75 -8.21
N SER A 14 61.17 13.62 -8.15
CA SER A 14 60.59 14.06 -6.89
C SER A 14 59.24 13.35 -6.75
N GLY A 15 59.22 12.32 -5.91
CA GLY A 15 58.00 11.58 -5.61
C GLY A 15 57.07 12.41 -4.77
N GLU A 16 56.06 13.02 -5.40
CA GLU A 16 54.77 13.22 -4.77
C GLU A 16 54.14 11.84 -4.65
N LYS A 17 54.11 11.30 -3.43
CA LYS A 17 53.17 10.23 -3.11
C LYS A 17 51.79 10.86 -3.21
N ASP A 18 51.06 10.51 -4.25
CA ASP A 18 49.61 10.57 -4.24
C ASP A 18 49.15 9.83 -2.98
N VAL A 19 48.83 10.60 -1.94
CA VAL A 19 48.07 10.10 -0.81
C VAL A 19 46.67 9.92 -1.38
N GLU A 20 46.36 8.70 -1.82
CA GLU A 20 44.98 8.24 -1.94
C GLU A 20 44.36 8.45 -0.56
N ILE A 21 43.66 9.57 -0.40
CA ILE A 21 42.73 9.78 0.70
C ILE A 21 41.74 8.62 0.57
N PRO A 22 41.63 7.71 1.56
CA PRO A 22 40.62 6.68 1.50
C PRO A 22 39.30 7.41 1.33
N GLU A 23 38.57 7.17 0.23
CA GLU A 23 37.18 7.59 0.13
C GLU A 23 36.51 7.07 1.39
N ALA A 24 36.15 8.01 2.28
CA ALA A 24 35.50 7.66 3.52
C ALA A 24 34.29 6.82 3.12
N LYS A 25 34.26 5.56 3.55
CA LYS A 25 33.09 4.70 3.34
C LYS A 25 31.89 5.52 3.81
N PRO A 26 30.88 5.75 2.94
CA PRO A 26 29.72 6.52 3.36
C PRO A 26 29.20 5.88 4.64
N GLU A 27 29.05 6.69 5.70
CA GLU A 27 28.53 6.19 6.97
C GLU A 27 27.17 5.58 6.69
N LEU A 28 27.01 4.29 7.03
CA LEU A 28 25.75 3.59 6.87
C LEU A 28 24.68 4.36 7.64
N GLN A 29 23.75 4.93 6.91
CA GLN A 29 22.58 5.58 7.46
C GLN A 29 21.40 4.64 7.24
N MET A 30 21.03 3.93 8.29
CA MET A 30 19.87 3.05 8.27
C MET A 30 18.64 3.83 8.72
N ILE A 31 17.53 3.65 8.01
CA ILE A 31 16.21 4.00 8.54
C ILE A 31 15.40 2.72 8.71
N ARG A 32 14.40 2.77 9.57
CA ARG A 32 13.47 1.67 9.80
C ARG A 32 12.09 2.00 9.23
N CYS A 33 11.63 1.12 8.35
CA CYS A 33 10.38 1.23 7.63
C CYS A 33 9.39 0.17 8.14
N VAL A 34 8.11 0.50 8.13
CA VAL A 34 7.01 -0.44 8.37
C VAL A 34 6.02 -0.36 7.23
N VAL A 35 5.56 -1.53 6.77
CA VAL A 35 4.43 -1.67 5.83
C VAL A 35 3.32 -2.36 6.60
N PRO A 36 2.09 -1.82 6.65
CA PRO A 36 1.02 -2.47 7.39
C PRO A 36 0.82 -3.93 6.92
N GLY A 37 0.76 -4.85 7.88
CA GLY A 37 0.65 -6.29 7.63
C GLY A 37 1.99 -7.03 7.62
N PHE A 38 3.10 -6.31 7.83
CA PHE A 38 4.44 -6.86 7.84
C PHE A 38 5.24 -6.29 9.01
N ASP A 39 6.26 -7.04 9.43
CA ASP A 39 7.19 -6.60 10.45
C ASP A 39 8.06 -5.44 9.96
N PRO A 40 8.49 -4.53 10.86
CA PRO A 40 9.43 -3.50 10.51
C PRO A 40 10.76 -4.05 9.97
N PHE A 41 11.39 -3.28 9.09
CA PHE A 41 12.68 -3.64 8.51
C PHE A 41 13.56 -2.42 8.30
N GLU A 42 14.87 -2.64 8.27
CA GLU A 42 15.85 -1.58 8.06
C GLU A 42 16.24 -1.50 6.57
N ILE A 43 16.50 -0.28 6.12
CA ILE A 43 16.95 0.02 4.76
C ILE A 43 18.10 1.02 4.82
N ASP A 44 19.15 0.76 4.03
CA ASP A 44 20.30 1.65 3.92
C ASP A 44 19.97 2.79 2.96
N ILE A 45 20.02 4.02 3.46
CA ILE A 45 19.74 5.22 2.68
C ILE A 45 21.00 5.94 2.19
N SER A 46 22.19 5.39 2.46
CA SER A 46 23.47 6.03 2.13
C SER A 46 23.69 6.21 0.64
N LEU A 47 23.03 5.40 -0.19
CA LEU A 47 23.22 5.36 -1.65
C LEU A 47 22.06 6.02 -2.44
N VAL A 48 21.06 6.59 -1.76
CA VAL A 48 19.91 7.22 -2.41
C VAL A 48 19.86 8.71 -2.13
N ASP A 49 19.64 9.51 -3.18
CA ASP A 49 19.56 10.97 -3.07
C ASP A 49 18.13 11.43 -2.77
N ARG A 50 17.15 10.88 -3.49
CA ARG A 50 15.74 11.32 -3.45
C ARG A 50 14.81 10.26 -2.90
N VAL A 51 13.70 10.71 -2.32
CA VAL A 51 12.66 9.82 -1.77
C VAL A 51 12.08 8.91 -2.86
N ASP A 52 11.97 9.37 -4.11
CA ASP A 52 11.61 8.49 -5.24
C ASP A 52 12.58 7.32 -5.44
N ASP A 53 13.88 7.54 -5.27
CA ASP A 53 14.88 6.48 -5.39
C ASP A 53 14.84 5.53 -4.19
N LEU A 54 14.56 6.07 -3.00
CA LEU A 54 14.30 5.25 -1.81
C LEU A 54 13.08 4.33 -2.00
N LYS A 55 11.99 4.81 -2.62
CA LYS A 55 10.83 3.96 -2.94
C LYS A 55 11.20 2.82 -3.90
N LYS A 56 12.02 3.10 -4.92
CA LYS A 56 12.51 2.08 -5.86
C LYS A 56 13.41 1.06 -5.16
N LEU A 57 14.29 1.52 -4.29
CA LEU A 57 15.16 0.66 -3.50
C LEU A 57 14.33 -0.29 -2.62
N LEU A 58 13.39 0.27 -1.86
CA LEU A 58 12.47 -0.46 -1.00
C LEU A 58 11.64 -1.50 -1.78
N HIS A 59 11.13 -1.15 -2.96
CA HIS A 59 10.44 -2.09 -3.84
C HIS A 59 11.36 -3.20 -4.36
N THR A 60 12.65 -2.90 -4.59
CA THR A 60 13.64 -3.88 -5.06
C THR A 60 14.08 -4.85 -3.96
N GLU A 61 14.23 -4.36 -2.73
CA GLU A 61 14.66 -5.17 -1.57
C GLU A 61 13.53 -5.97 -0.91
N ARG A 62 12.29 -5.50 -1.04
CA ARG A 62 11.07 -6.13 -0.48
C ARG A 62 9.94 -6.23 -1.51
N PRO A 63 10.16 -6.88 -2.66
CA PRO A 63 9.12 -6.99 -3.70
C PRO A 63 7.88 -7.74 -3.19
N ASP A 64 8.06 -8.67 -2.26
CA ASP A 64 7.00 -9.41 -1.57
C ASP A 64 6.06 -8.52 -0.75
N TYR A 65 6.55 -7.39 -0.22
CA TYR A 65 5.73 -6.48 0.57
C TYR A 65 4.81 -5.62 -0.31
N PHE A 66 5.23 -5.35 -1.56
CA PHE A 66 4.56 -4.43 -2.48
C PHE A 66 3.79 -5.11 -3.62
N GLY A 67 4.13 -6.36 -3.97
CA GLY A 67 3.47 -7.09 -5.06
C GLY A 67 3.55 -6.33 -6.38
N ASP A 68 2.44 -6.23 -7.10
CA ASP A 68 2.37 -5.51 -8.38
C ASP A 68 2.23 -3.98 -8.24
N VAL A 69 2.34 -3.43 -7.02
CA VAL A 69 2.24 -1.99 -6.78
C VAL A 69 3.52 -1.30 -7.28
N PRO A 70 3.44 -0.41 -8.27
CA PRO A 70 4.61 0.33 -8.75
C PRO A 70 5.27 1.15 -7.63
N ALA A 71 6.59 1.26 -7.67
CA ALA A 71 7.35 1.99 -6.66
C ALA A 71 6.93 3.47 -6.54
N ASP A 72 6.59 4.14 -7.65
CA ASP A 72 6.11 5.53 -7.68
C ASP A 72 4.80 5.71 -6.90
N SER A 73 3.96 4.68 -6.90
CA SER A 73 2.67 4.64 -6.21
C SER A 73 2.78 4.47 -4.69
N ILE A 74 3.92 4.03 -4.17
CA ILE A 74 4.10 3.86 -2.71
C ILE A 74 4.06 5.24 -2.04
N ARG A 75 3.25 5.40 -0.99
CA ARG A 75 3.17 6.64 -0.21
C ARG A 75 3.95 6.49 1.09
N PHE A 76 4.82 7.45 1.38
CA PHE A 76 5.58 7.48 2.63
C PHE A 76 5.01 8.51 3.58
N TYR A 77 4.89 8.13 4.84
CA TYR A 77 4.55 9.01 5.95
C TYR A 77 5.64 8.88 7.01
N LEU A 78 5.97 9.98 7.69
CA LEU A 78 6.82 9.88 8.87
C LEU A 78 6.07 9.13 9.97
N ALA A 79 6.73 8.15 10.60
CA ALA A 79 6.15 7.36 11.68
C ALA A 79 6.12 8.17 12.98
N LYS A 80 5.19 9.12 13.06
CA LYS A 80 5.06 10.05 14.18
C LYS A 80 3.64 10.15 14.71
N ARG A 81 3.54 10.42 16.01
CA ARG A 81 2.32 10.89 16.67
C ARG A 81 2.59 12.28 17.21
N GLY A 82 1.98 13.29 16.58
CA GLY A 82 2.39 14.69 16.80
C GLY A 82 3.84 14.89 16.36
N ASP A 83 4.68 15.34 17.29
CA ASP A 83 6.13 15.56 17.05
C ASP A 83 7.00 14.37 17.47
N GLU A 84 6.42 13.38 18.16
CA GLU A 84 7.12 12.22 18.70
C GLU A 84 7.23 11.09 17.66
N TRP A 85 8.40 10.47 17.59
CA TRP A 85 8.62 9.29 16.74
C TRP A 85 8.10 8.03 17.42
N LEU A 86 7.56 7.12 16.61
CA LEU A 86 7.11 5.83 17.11
C LEU A 86 8.29 4.92 17.42
N SER A 87 8.18 4.18 18.52
CA SER A 87 9.08 3.07 18.82
C SER A 87 8.54 1.78 18.20
N GLU A 88 9.44 0.88 17.84
CA GLU A 88 9.13 -0.49 17.43
C GLU A 88 8.28 -1.24 18.47
N ASP A 89 8.51 -0.96 19.76
CA ASP A 89 7.76 -1.58 20.87
C ASP A 89 6.41 -0.89 21.15
N SER A 90 5.99 0.06 20.31
CA SER A 90 4.72 0.75 20.51
C SER A 90 3.55 -0.10 20.03
N GLU A 91 2.44 -0.06 20.78
CA GLU A 91 1.18 -0.74 20.43
C GLU A 91 0.68 -0.34 19.03
N ASP A 92 0.99 0.87 18.57
CA ASP A 92 0.66 1.31 17.21
C ASP A 92 1.29 0.40 16.12
N ILE A 93 2.42 -0.25 16.42
CA ILE A 93 3.15 -1.14 15.50
C ILE A 93 2.54 -2.53 15.49
N ASP A 94 2.21 -3.06 16.67
CA ASP A 94 1.44 -4.29 16.77
C ASP A 94 0.15 -4.17 15.98
N LEU A 95 -0.54 -3.04 16.11
CA LEU A 95 -1.76 -2.73 15.36
C LEU A 95 -1.50 -2.56 13.86
N LEU A 96 -0.39 -1.94 13.44
CA LEU A 96 -0.02 -1.90 12.02
C LEU A 96 0.31 -3.29 11.46
N ALA A 97 0.95 -4.16 12.25
CA ALA A 97 1.36 -5.50 11.87
C ALA A 97 0.17 -6.46 11.76
N ILE A 98 -0.74 -6.46 12.75
CA ILE A 98 -1.99 -7.27 12.68
C ILE A 98 -3.07 -6.61 11.83
N GLY A 99 -2.92 -5.33 11.57
CA GLY A 99 -3.74 -4.58 10.65
C GLY A 99 -5.02 -3.96 11.20
N ASP A 100 -4.96 -3.38 12.38
CA ASP A 100 -6.04 -2.55 12.88
C ASP A 100 -5.89 -1.10 12.38
N GLY A 101 -6.67 -0.75 11.36
CA GLY A 101 -6.63 0.58 10.70
C GLY A 101 -7.13 1.75 11.55
N SER A 102 -7.81 1.49 12.68
CA SER A 102 -8.50 2.55 13.44
C SER A 102 -7.54 3.60 14.02
N ARG A 103 -6.30 3.20 14.37
CA ARG A 103 -5.24 4.08 14.89
C ARG A 103 -4.25 4.56 13.82
N VAL A 104 -4.23 3.89 12.66
CA VAL A 104 -3.32 4.21 11.55
C VAL A 104 -3.61 5.59 10.98
N ARG A 105 -4.90 5.97 10.88
CA ARG A 105 -5.31 7.27 10.31
C ARG A 105 -4.61 8.46 10.97
N ASP A 106 -4.45 8.42 12.28
CA ASP A 106 -3.83 9.51 13.06
C ASP A 106 -2.31 9.61 12.81
N LEU A 107 -1.70 8.57 12.28
CA LEU A 107 -0.27 8.53 11.94
C LEU A 107 -0.01 9.03 10.51
N LEU A 108 -1.02 9.03 9.63
CA LEU A 108 -0.90 9.43 8.22
C LEU A 108 -0.99 10.95 8.02
N VAL A 109 -0.30 11.71 8.87
CA VAL A 109 -0.31 13.18 8.87
C VAL A 109 0.84 13.75 8.04
N TRP A 110 2.04 13.20 8.23
CA TRP A 110 3.27 13.78 7.71
C TRP A 110 3.75 13.08 6.44
N GLN A 111 3.00 13.27 5.34
CA GLN A 111 3.37 12.68 4.07
C GLN A 111 4.72 13.21 3.56
N VAL A 112 5.62 12.31 3.19
CA VAL A 112 6.94 12.65 2.65
C VAL A 112 6.83 12.84 1.14
N MET A 113 7.22 14.02 0.67
CA MET A 113 7.16 14.35 -0.75
C MET A 113 8.27 13.65 -1.54
N PRO A 114 7.98 13.07 -2.72
CA PRO A 114 8.94 12.20 -3.41
C PRO A 114 10.18 12.93 -3.95
N SER A 115 10.04 14.22 -4.25
CA SER A 115 11.13 15.08 -4.74
C SER A 115 12.12 15.54 -3.66
N ARG A 116 11.85 15.28 -2.38
CA ARG A 116 12.72 15.70 -1.27
C ARG A 116 14.00 14.86 -1.25
N HIS A 117 15.09 15.50 -0.83
CA HIS A 117 16.35 14.82 -0.55
C HIS A 117 16.21 13.98 0.72
N VAL A 118 16.60 12.70 0.64
CA VAL A 118 16.48 11.73 1.73
C VAL A 118 17.27 12.20 2.95
N GLN A 119 18.49 12.69 2.72
CA GLN A 119 19.36 13.27 3.74
C GLN A 119 18.72 14.45 4.49
N ALA A 120 17.90 15.25 3.82
CA ALA A 120 17.20 16.36 4.46
C ALA A 120 15.97 15.89 5.26
N VAL A 121 15.28 14.85 4.80
CA VAL A 121 14.12 14.27 5.49
C VAL A 121 14.55 13.54 6.77
N PHE A 122 15.67 12.80 6.72
CA PHE A 122 16.11 11.92 7.79
C PHE A 122 17.36 12.39 8.54
N LYS A 123 17.69 13.70 8.47
CA LYS A 123 18.92 14.26 9.04
C LYS A 123 19.05 14.05 10.55
N ASP A 124 17.97 14.35 11.28
CA ASP A 124 17.97 14.46 12.74
C ASP A 124 17.00 13.45 13.37
N VAL A 125 16.86 12.28 12.74
CA VAL A 125 15.95 11.23 13.21
C VAL A 125 16.59 10.42 14.33
N PRO A 126 15.84 10.06 15.38
CA PRO A 126 16.36 9.22 16.45
C PRO A 126 16.78 7.84 15.90
N ARG A 127 17.94 7.34 16.34
CA ARG A 127 18.44 6.02 15.98
C ARG A 127 17.98 4.94 16.98
N GLY A 128 18.27 3.67 16.69
CA GLY A 128 17.91 2.54 17.54
C GLY A 128 16.52 2.00 17.21
N ASN A 129 15.70 1.71 18.22
CA ASN A 129 14.38 1.08 18.05
C ASN A 129 13.28 2.06 17.59
N THR A 130 13.66 3.06 16.80
CA THR A 130 12.75 4.10 16.31
C THR A 130 12.30 3.76 14.91
N LEU A 131 11.01 3.92 14.65
CA LEU A 131 10.44 3.82 13.32
C LEU A 131 10.45 5.17 12.65
N HIS A 132 10.79 5.16 11.38
CA HIS A 132 11.04 6.36 10.61
C HIS A 132 9.95 6.58 9.56
N VAL A 133 9.54 5.50 8.88
CA VAL A 133 8.64 5.58 7.73
C VAL A 133 7.53 4.55 7.85
N ILE A 134 6.29 4.99 7.64
CA ILE A 134 5.16 4.13 7.31
C ILE A 134 5.02 4.17 5.78
N ALA A 135 5.27 3.02 5.13
CA ALA A 135 5.15 2.84 3.69
C ALA A 135 3.80 2.22 3.36
N LEU A 136 2.96 2.96 2.63
CA LEU A 136 1.61 2.56 2.27
C LEU A 136 1.48 2.23 0.79
N LYS A 137 0.75 1.14 0.55
CA LYS A 137 0.30 0.71 -0.77
C LYS A 137 -1.05 1.37 -1.07
N PRO A 138 -1.22 2.03 -2.22
CA PRO A 138 -2.51 2.61 -2.61
C PRO A 138 -3.46 1.52 -3.11
N VAL A 139 -3.79 0.55 -2.26
CA VAL A 139 -4.64 -0.61 -2.59
C VAL A 139 -6.01 -0.45 -1.97
N LEU A 140 -7.03 -0.43 -2.82
CA LEU A 140 -8.44 -0.50 -2.44
C LEU A 140 -8.85 -1.97 -2.29
N ARG A 141 -9.34 -2.36 -1.12
CA ARG A 141 -9.87 -3.72 -0.91
C ARG A 141 -11.33 -3.80 -1.33
N CYS A 142 -11.61 -4.76 -2.17
CA CYS A 142 -12.88 -5.00 -2.83
C CYS A 142 -13.39 -6.38 -2.45
N ILE A 143 -14.70 -6.56 -2.38
CA ILE A 143 -15.31 -7.89 -2.28
C ILE A 143 -16.41 -8.03 -3.33
N ILE A 144 -16.46 -9.19 -3.98
CA ILE A 144 -17.63 -9.61 -4.74
C ILE A 144 -18.36 -10.61 -3.83
N PRO A 145 -19.66 -10.48 -3.64
CA PRO A 145 -20.40 -11.48 -2.88
C PRO A 145 -20.13 -12.89 -3.46
N GLY A 146 -19.78 -13.86 -2.61
CA GLY A 146 -19.44 -15.22 -3.04
C GLY A 146 -17.96 -15.44 -3.32
N SER A 147 -17.10 -14.43 -3.12
CA SER A 147 -15.65 -14.54 -3.30
C SER A 147 -14.88 -14.03 -2.08
N ARG A 148 -13.55 -14.25 -2.07
CA ARG A 148 -12.66 -13.62 -1.08
C ARG A 148 -12.45 -12.14 -1.42
N PRO A 149 -12.26 -11.27 -0.41
CA PRO A 149 -11.74 -9.93 -0.65
C PRO A 149 -10.43 -9.95 -1.43
N PHE A 150 -10.28 -8.99 -2.34
CA PHE A 150 -9.08 -8.81 -3.17
C PHE A 150 -8.70 -7.33 -3.22
N GLY A 151 -7.44 -7.05 -3.59
CA GLY A 151 -6.89 -5.70 -3.63
C GLY A 151 -6.77 -5.18 -5.05
N ILE A 152 -7.14 -3.92 -5.27
CA ILE A 152 -6.95 -3.20 -6.53
C ILE A 152 -6.04 -2.00 -6.27
N ASN A 153 -4.98 -1.83 -7.06
CA ASN A 153 -4.18 -0.60 -7.02
C ASN A 153 -4.97 0.57 -7.62
N VAL A 154 -5.15 1.64 -6.85
CA VAL A 154 -5.96 2.81 -7.25
C VAL A 154 -5.16 4.10 -7.43
N ASP A 155 -3.83 4.05 -7.39
CA ASP A 155 -2.98 5.25 -7.38
C ASP A 155 -3.25 6.24 -8.54
N LYS A 156 -3.53 5.69 -9.73
CA LYS A 156 -3.73 6.47 -10.96
C LYS A 156 -5.20 6.63 -11.33
N MET A 157 -6.12 6.21 -10.46
CA MET A 157 -7.56 6.28 -10.71
C MET A 157 -8.12 7.62 -10.29
N THR A 158 -8.75 8.31 -11.22
CA THR A 158 -9.40 9.61 -10.93
C THR A 158 -10.91 9.56 -11.14
N GLN A 159 -11.40 8.56 -11.88
CA GLN A 159 -12.82 8.40 -12.20
C GLN A 159 -13.32 7.02 -11.77
N ILE A 160 -14.61 6.91 -11.44
CA ILE A 160 -15.25 5.62 -11.14
C ILE A 160 -15.16 4.66 -12.33
N GLU A 161 -15.21 5.19 -13.54
CA GLU A 161 -15.13 4.36 -14.74
C GLU A 161 -13.75 3.69 -14.90
N ASP A 162 -12.68 4.27 -14.36
CA ASP A 162 -11.36 3.60 -14.32
C ASP A 162 -11.39 2.42 -13.35
N LEU A 163 -12.02 2.60 -12.19
CA LEU A 163 -12.20 1.55 -11.20
C LEU A 163 -13.05 0.40 -11.75
N LYS A 164 -14.15 0.68 -12.44
CA LYS A 164 -14.98 -0.35 -13.09
C LYS A 164 -14.20 -1.14 -14.14
N LYS A 165 -13.35 -0.48 -14.95
CA LYS A 165 -12.51 -1.17 -15.94
C LYS A 165 -11.52 -2.13 -15.29
N VAL A 166 -10.89 -1.72 -14.18
CA VAL A 166 -9.94 -2.58 -13.47
C VAL A 166 -10.67 -3.73 -12.77
N ILE A 167 -11.80 -3.48 -12.13
CA ILE A 167 -12.66 -4.54 -11.57
C ILE A 167 -13.05 -5.54 -12.66
N LYS A 168 -13.45 -5.07 -13.85
CA LYS A 168 -13.76 -5.95 -14.99
C LYS A 168 -12.55 -6.78 -15.44
N ALA A 169 -11.34 -6.23 -15.39
CA ALA A 169 -10.14 -6.99 -15.73
C ALA A 169 -9.87 -8.12 -14.72
N GLU A 170 -10.20 -7.88 -13.43
CA GLU A 170 -10.11 -8.89 -12.36
C GLU A 170 -11.24 -9.93 -12.42
N ILE A 171 -12.42 -9.55 -12.95
CA ILE A 171 -13.60 -10.42 -13.02
C ILE A 171 -13.98 -10.66 -14.48
N ALA A 172 -13.53 -11.80 -15.01
CA ALA A 172 -13.90 -12.26 -16.35
C ALA A 172 -15.44 -12.33 -16.52
N ASP A 173 -15.91 -12.09 -17.74
CA ASP A 173 -17.32 -12.24 -18.16
C ASP A 173 -18.34 -11.23 -17.58
N LEU A 174 -17.92 -10.01 -17.24
CA LEU A 174 -18.83 -8.91 -16.89
C LEU A 174 -18.78 -7.75 -17.87
N ASP A 175 -19.95 -7.18 -18.16
CA ASP A 175 -20.02 -5.84 -18.75
C ASP A 175 -19.73 -4.79 -17.67
N ALA A 176 -18.73 -3.93 -17.91
CA ALA A 176 -18.36 -2.86 -17.00
C ALA A 176 -19.52 -1.86 -16.79
N SER A 177 -20.40 -1.73 -17.80
CA SER A 177 -21.59 -0.85 -17.70
C SER A 177 -22.58 -1.31 -16.64
N GLN A 178 -22.62 -2.63 -16.35
CA GLN A 178 -23.52 -3.26 -15.40
C GLN A 178 -22.90 -3.38 -13.99
N ILE A 179 -21.62 -3.04 -13.84
CA ILE A 179 -20.96 -3.06 -12.53
C ILE A 179 -21.50 -1.93 -11.66
N GLN A 180 -22.12 -2.32 -10.58
CA GLN A 180 -22.49 -1.48 -9.46
C GLN A 180 -21.44 -1.59 -8.37
N ILE A 181 -21.07 -0.44 -7.80
CA ILE A 181 -20.06 -0.35 -6.73
C ILE A 181 -20.74 0.30 -5.54
N HIS A 182 -20.70 -0.36 -4.39
CA HIS A 182 -21.26 0.12 -3.14
C HIS A 182 -20.14 0.34 -2.12
N LEU A 183 -20.30 1.32 -1.25
CA LEU A 183 -19.39 1.53 -0.13
C LEU A 183 -19.61 0.45 0.93
N ALA A 184 -18.54 -0.24 1.30
CA ALA A 184 -18.55 -1.26 2.34
C ALA A 184 -18.52 -0.61 3.73
N LYS A 185 -19.56 0.17 4.08
CA LYS A 185 -19.67 0.85 5.37
C LYS A 185 -20.87 0.38 6.18
N GLU A 186 -20.64 0.15 7.46
CA GLU A 186 -21.66 -0.10 8.47
C GLU A 186 -21.61 1.04 9.49
N GLU A 187 -22.74 1.73 9.71
CA GLU A 187 -22.84 2.88 10.62
C GLU A 187 -21.76 3.97 10.37
N GLY A 188 -21.35 4.14 9.10
CA GLY A 188 -20.33 5.11 8.68
C GLY A 188 -18.88 4.66 8.84
N LYS A 189 -18.62 3.46 9.39
CA LYS A 189 -17.30 2.85 9.51
C LYS A 189 -17.08 1.82 8.40
N TRP A 190 -15.85 1.69 7.92
CA TRP A 190 -15.52 0.64 6.94
C TRP A 190 -15.64 -0.75 7.57
N LEU A 191 -16.05 -1.73 6.77
CA LEU A 191 -16.22 -3.11 7.20
C LEU A 191 -14.85 -3.78 7.42
N PRO A 192 -14.50 -4.19 8.66
CA PRO A 192 -13.27 -4.94 8.91
C PRO A 192 -13.27 -6.28 8.15
N LEU A 193 -12.10 -6.73 7.66
CA LEU A 193 -11.97 -8.02 6.97
C LEU A 193 -12.46 -9.23 7.79
N SER A 194 -12.35 -9.15 9.12
CA SER A 194 -12.77 -10.22 10.05
C SER A 194 -14.24 -10.12 10.48
N SER A 195 -14.96 -9.09 10.04
CA SER A 195 -16.35 -8.84 10.47
C SER A 195 -17.33 -9.89 9.95
N ASP A 196 -18.42 -10.08 10.67
CA ASP A 196 -19.50 -10.98 10.25
C ASP A 196 -20.20 -10.49 8.97
N GLY A 197 -20.18 -9.18 8.69
CA GLY A 197 -20.64 -8.62 7.42
C GLY A 197 -19.80 -9.09 6.23
N VAL A 198 -18.46 -9.14 6.37
CA VAL A 198 -17.58 -9.69 5.32
C VAL A 198 -17.79 -11.19 5.16
N LYS A 199 -17.90 -11.96 6.25
CA LYS A 199 -18.23 -13.39 6.16
C LYS A 199 -19.57 -13.61 5.44
N ALA A 200 -20.58 -12.82 5.77
CA ALA A 200 -21.88 -12.88 5.12
C ALA A 200 -21.81 -12.61 3.63
N LEU A 201 -21.00 -11.65 3.19
CA LEU A 201 -20.73 -11.40 1.77
C LEU A 201 -20.00 -12.58 1.11
N MET A 202 -19.05 -13.22 1.79
CA MET A 202 -18.27 -14.33 1.22
C MET A 202 -19.10 -15.62 1.04
N VAL A 203 -19.88 -16.01 2.04
CA VAL A 203 -20.58 -17.31 2.05
C VAL A 203 -22.10 -17.21 1.87
N GLY A 204 -22.63 -15.99 1.80
CA GLY A 204 -24.08 -15.76 1.77
C GLY A 204 -24.73 -16.13 3.10
N GLU A 205 -24.20 -15.63 4.22
CA GLU A 205 -24.86 -15.77 5.52
C GLU A 205 -25.85 -14.64 5.79
N LYS A 206 -26.88 -14.90 6.61
CA LYS A 206 -27.86 -13.89 6.97
C LYS A 206 -27.22 -12.86 7.91
N CYS A 207 -26.97 -11.66 7.39
CA CYS A 207 -26.48 -10.53 8.16
C CYS A 207 -27.55 -9.43 8.22
N PRO A 208 -28.07 -9.07 9.42
CA PRO A 208 -29.10 -8.03 9.56
C PRO A 208 -28.68 -6.66 9.00
N SER A 209 -27.39 -6.33 9.06
CA SER A 209 -26.86 -5.05 8.62
C SER A 209 -26.52 -4.99 7.12
N LEU A 210 -26.58 -6.11 6.40
CA LEU A 210 -26.24 -6.17 4.98
C LEU A 210 -27.05 -5.19 4.11
N GLY A 211 -28.33 -5.00 4.44
CA GLY A 211 -29.17 -4.01 3.75
C GLY A 211 -28.67 -2.57 3.94
N SER A 212 -28.21 -2.24 5.16
CA SER A 212 -27.64 -0.91 5.43
C SER A 212 -26.27 -0.71 4.77
N ILE A 213 -25.48 -1.77 4.67
CA ILE A 213 -24.18 -1.78 4.01
C ILE A 213 -24.35 -1.54 2.49
N LEU A 214 -25.34 -2.19 1.87
CA LEU A 214 -25.59 -2.08 0.43
C LEU A 214 -26.34 -0.79 0.05
N ALA A 215 -26.89 -0.05 1.00
CA ALA A 215 -27.70 1.15 0.76
C ALA A 215 -26.96 2.30 0.04
N ARG A 216 -25.63 2.31 0.07
CA ARG A 216 -24.85 3.44 -0.46
C ARG A 216 -24.00 3.05 -1.65
N GLN A 217 -24.52 3.33 -2.85
CA GLN A 217 -23.75 3.27 -4.09
C GLN A 217 -22.65 4.33 -4.09
N LEU A 218 -21.46 3.96 -4.59
CA LEU A 218 -20.34 4.86 -4.78
C LEU A 218 -20.60 5.75 -6.01
N SER A 219 -20.63 7.06 -5.82
CA SER A 219 -20.89 8.03 -6.90
C SER A 219 -19.64 8.79 -7.34
N SER A 220 -18.62 8.90 -6.48
CA SER A 220 -17.29 9.39 -6.83
C SER A 220 -16.16 8.64 -6.10
N ILE A 221 -15.00 8.51 -6.74
CA ILE A 221 -13.77 7.98 -6.11
C ILE A 221 -13.38 8.81 -4.87
N ALA A 222 -13.72 10.10 -4.85
CA ALA A 222 -13.44 10.96 -3.70
C ALA A 222 -14.14 10.49 -2.40
N GLU A 223 -15.26 9.75 -2.49
CA GLU A 223 -15.98 9.21 -1.33
C GLU A 223 -15.22 8.10 -0.61
N LEU A 224 -14.24 7.48 -1.28
CA LEU A 224 -13.32 6.53 -0.66
C LEU A 224 -12.40 7.21 0.36
N GLY A 225 -12.28 8.55 0.30
CA GLY A 225 -11.42 9.33 1.18
C GLY A 225 -9.96 8.90 1.03
N ASN A 226 -9.30 8.64 2.16
CA ASN A 226 -8.02 7.93 2.17
C ASN A 226 -8.31 6.45 2.52
N PRO A 227 -8.64 5.58 1.54
CA PRO A 227 -8.90 4.16 1.81
C PRO A 227 -7.64 3.46 2.39
N PHE A 228 -6.48 4.10 2.31
CA PHE A 228 -5.23 3.56 2.84
C PHE A 228 -5.08 3.80 4.35
N ALA A 229 -5.93 4.62 4.96
CA ALA A 229 -6.04 4.74 6.41
C ALA A 229 -6.72 3.52 7.04
N ASP A 230 -7.50 2.79 6.24
CA ASP A 230 -8.27 1.61 6.65
C ASP A 230 -7.84 0.41 5.80
N VAL A 231 -6.52 0.24 5.62
CA VAL A 231 -5.92 -1.05 5.26
C VAL A 231 -6.61 -2.12 6.12
N PHE A 232 -6.90 -3.34 5.69
CA PHE A 232 -7.66 -4.35 6.46
C PHE A 232 -9.15 -4.11 6.67
N ALA A 233 -9.71 -3.02 6.15
CA ALA A 233 -11.12 -2.95 5.86
C ALA A 233 -11.40 -3.33 4.40
N VAL A 234 -12.60 -3.83 4.13
CA VAL A 234 -13.20 -3.83 2.80
C VAL A 234 -13.76 -2.43 2.57
N HIS A 235 -13.48 -1.89 1.38
CA HIS A 235 -13.87 -0.52 1.02
C HIS A 235 -15.06 -0.50 0.08
N ILE A 236 -15.07 -1.44 -0.87
CA ILE A 236 -16.15 -1.52 -1.85
C ILE A 236 -16.71 -2.93 -1.96
N ILE A 237 -18.01 -3.00 -2.20
CA ILE A 237 -18.71 -4.20 -2.61
C ILE A 237 -19.02 -4.03 -4.08
N VAL A 238 -18.61 -5.01 -4.87
CA VAL A 238 -18.82 -5.05 -6.31
C VAL A 238 -19.97 -6.00 -6.59
N PHE A 239 -20.96 -5.51 -7.33
CA PHE A 239 -22.10 -6.29 -7.75
C PHE A 239 -22.41 -6.04 -9.21
N SER A 240 -22.94 -7.03 -9.92
CA SER A 240 -23.59 -6.82 -11.20
C SER A 240 -24.81 -7.76 -11.27
N PRO A 241 -25.94 -7.29 -11.82
CA PRO A 241 -27.14 -8.10 -12.02
C PRO A 241 -26.90 -9.44 -12.73
N GLU A 242 -25.90 -9.49 -13.61
CA GLU A 242 -25.57 -10.66 -14.43
C GLU A 242 -24.64 -11.65 -13.72
N MET A 243 -24.10 -11.30 -12.54
CA MET A 243 -23.22 -12.19 -11.78
C MET A 243 -23.98 -13.41 -11.28
N LYS A 244 -23.50 -14.60 -11.63
CA LYS A 244 -23.90 -15.85 -10.97
C LYS A 244 -23.14 -15.98 -9.66
N LEU A 245 -23.76 -15.53 -8.57
CA LEU A 245 -23.17 -15.61 -7.24
C LEU A 245 -23.25 -17.06 -6.72
N CYS A 246 -22.12 -17.57 -6.25
CA CYS A 246 -22.00 -18.89 -5.64
C CYS A 246 -21.32 -18.74 -4.28
N PRO A 247 -21.64 -19.58 -3.28
CA PRO A 247 -20.98 -19.49 -1.98
C PRO A 247 -19.50 -19.83 -2.10
N TYR A 248 -18.66 -19.05 -1.43
CA TYR A 248 -17.24 -19.32 -1.33
C TYR A 248 -16.99 -20.58 -0.48
N GLN A 249 -16.60 -21.69 -1.13
CA GLN A 249 -16.68 -23.03 -0.53
C GLN A 249 -15.64 -23.33 0.56
N ASP A 250 -14.55 -22.58 0.63
CA ASP A 250 -13.46 -22.83 1.60
C ASP A 250 -13.73 -22.22 2.99
N VAL A 251 -14.89 -21.60 3.21
CA VAL A 251 -15.27 -21.05 4.51
C VAL A 251 -16.45 -21.86 5.07
N PRO A 252 -16.29 -22.51 6.25
CA PRO A 252 -17.35 -23.32 6.84
C PRO A 252 -18.54 -22.43 7.23
N SER A 253 -19.73 -22.76 6.73
CA SER A 253 -20.98 -22.05 6.99
C SER A 253 -22.07 -23.04 7.44
N THR A 254 -22.86 -22.66 8.45
CA THR A 254 -23.92 -23.50 9.03
C THR A 254 -25.31 -23.22 8.44
N ILE A 255 -25.49 -22.11 7.72
CA ILE A 255 -26.78 -21.68 7.16
C ILE A 255 -26.55 -21.15 5.75
N ARG A 256 -26.85 -21.98 4.74
CA ARG A 256 -26.75 -21.59 3.33
C ARG A 256 -27.96 -20.72 2.96
N PHE A 257 -27.73 -19.44 2.68
CA PHE A 257 -28.77 -18.57 2.11
C PHE A 257 -28.87 -18.76 0.59
N ARG A 258 -30.06 -18.51 0.06
CA ARG A 258 -30.29 -18.44 -1.38
C ARG A 258 -29.82 -17.08 -1.88
N TRP A 259 -28.75 -17.08 -2.67
CA TRP A 259 -28.26 -15.93 -3.42
C TRP A 259 -29.36 -15.15 -4.16
N ASP A 260 -30.46 -15.82 -4.52
CA ASP A 260 -31.68 -15.24 -5.08
C ASP A 260 -32.26 -14.09 -4.22
N GLU A 261 -32.29 -14.20 -2.89
CA GLU A 261 -32.82 -13.14 -2.01
C GLU A 261 -31.88 -11.93 -1.90
N LEU A 262 -30.57 -12.16 -1.98
CA LEU A 262 -29.59 -11.08 -2.05
C LEU A 262 -29.67 -10.38 -3.41
N SER A 263 -29.77 -11.14 -4.51
CA SER A 263 -29.98 -10.60 -5.85
C SER A 263 -31.29 -9.83 -5.96
N ILE A 264 -32.39 -10.32 -5.38
CA ILE A 264 -33.67 -9.60 -5.31
C ILE A 264 -33.51 -8.28 -4.55
N ARG A 265 -32.89 -8.29 -3.37
CA ARG A 265 -32.63 -7.04 -2.61
C ARG A 265 -31.69 -6.07 -3.33
N LEU A 266 -30.73 -6.58 -4.09
CA LEU A 266 -29.81 -5.77 -4.89
C LEU A 266 -30.44 -5.26 -6.20
N HIS A 267 -31.48 -5.93 -6.72
CA HIS A 267 -32.24 -5.51 -7.91
C HIS A 267 -33.42 -4.58 -7.57
N ASP A 268 -34.04 -4.73 -6.40
CA ASP A 268 -35.20 -3.93 -5.96
C ASP A 268 -34.82 -2.59 -5.32
N MET A 269 -33.52 -2.28 -5.23
CA MET A 269 -32.95 -0.99 -4.79
C MET A 269 -32.49 -0.15 -5.97
#